data_AF-A0A5E4WJD6-F1
#
_entry.id   AF-A0A5E4WJD6-F1
#
_cell.length_a   1.000
_cell.length_b   1.000
_cell.length_c   1.000
_cell.angle_alpha   90.00
_cell.angle_beta   90.00
_cell.angle_gamma   90.00
#
_symmetry.space_group_name_H-M   'P 1'
#
loop_
_entity.id
_entity.type
_entity.pdbx_description
1 polymer ?
#
loop_
_entity_poly.entity_id
_entity_poly.type
_entity_poly.pdbx_seq_one_letter_code
_entity_poly.pdbx_strand_id
1 'polypeptide(L)'
;MEFVRLGIVYFHLIACCVAVGLVLTSDLRMIRQLWTGDYGNQHDADELTGLQSTISKALIVLWITGAAIIWIDVAAKSFTYFNNPKIQAKIGMVVLLTLNGVALHSVVMPALKRVGSLLRLTFSARMLAIFSGAISAVSWFYAALLGVGRPLAWKYSLVQLLAAYPFLVAAGFIMMAALTARAKIRDGGVGFERSLQSFN
;
A
#
# COMPACT_ATOMS: atom_id res chain seq x y z
N MET A 1 -18.30 29.29 4.56
CA MET A 1 -17.01 28.58 4.76
C MET A 1 -17.21 27.10 5.15
N GLU A 2 -18.17 26.77 6.01
CA GLU A 2 -18.30 25.38 6.53
C GLU A 2 -18.72 24.33 5.48
N PHE A 3 -19.66 24.68 4.57
CA PHE A 3 -20.06 23.77 3.49
C PHE A 3 -18.91 23.44 2.51
N VAL A 4 -18.05 24.42 2.21
CA VAL A 4 -16.86 24.22 1.36
C VAL A 4 -15.88 23.27 2.03
N ARG A 5 -15.60 23.49 3.32
CA ARG A 5 -14.75 22.60 4.12
C ARG A 5 -15.31 21.19 4.17
N LEU A 6 -16.62 21.04 4.40
CA LEU A 6 -17.29 19.74 4.41
C LEU A 6 -17.17 19.03 3.05
N GLY A 7 -17.38 19.76 1.95
CA GLY A 7 -17.23 19.23 0.59
C GLY A 7 -15.81 18.72 0.31
N ILE A 8 -14.77 19.46 0.70
CA ILE A 8 -13.37 19.04 0.52
C ILE A 8 -13.07 17.80 1.37
N VAL A 9 -13.50 17.77 2.63
CA VAL A 9 -13.33 16.59 3.50
C VAL A 9 -14.04 15.38 2.92
N TYR A 10 -15.26 15.55 2.41
CA TYR A 10 -16.03 14.47 1.80
C TYR A 10 -15.32 13.91 0.56
N PHE A 11 -14.84 14.78 -0.33
CA PHE A 11 -14.09 14.36 -1.51
C PHE A 11 -12.76 13.69 -1.15
N HIS A 12 -12.05 14.19 -0.14
CA HIS A 12 -10.83 13.58 0.40
C HIS A 12 -11.09 12.15 0.91
N LEU A 13 -12.20 11.94 1.63
CA LEU A 13 -12.58 10.62 2.14
C LEU A 13 -12.94 9.66 1.01
N ILE A 14 -13.68 10.10 -0.01
CA ILE A 14 -13.96 9.28 -1.19
C ILE A 14 -12.66 8.86 -1.88
N ALA A 15 -11.75 9.80 -2.12
CA ALA A 15 -10.45 9.51 -2.73
C ALA A 15 -9.65 8.50 -1.89
N CYS A 16 -9.67 8.64 -0.56
CA CYS A 16 -9.06 7.69 0.36
C CYS A 16 -9.70 6.29 0.27
N CYS A 17 -11.03 6.19 0.23
CA CYS A 17 -11.74 4.91 0.09
C CYS A 17 -11.43 4.22 -1.23
N VAL A 18 -11.42 4.96 -2.34
CA VAL A 18 -11.04 4.43 -3.66
C VAL A 18 -9.60 3.92 -3.65
N ALA A 19 -8.67 4.68 -3.09
CA ALA A 19 -7.27 4.27 -3.00
C ALA A 19 -7.09 2.98 -2.18
N VAL A 20 -7.71 2.90 -0.99
CA VAL A 20 -7.68 1.70 -0.14
C VAL A 20 -8.28 0.50 -0.88
N GLY A 21 -9.40 0.67 -1.57
CA GLY A 21 -10.04 -0.39 -2.34
C GLY A 21 -9.16 -0.93 -3.48
N LEU A 22 -8.47 -0.04 -4.20
CA LEU A 22 -7.52 -0.41 -5.26
C LEU A 22 -6.30 -1.16 -4.71
N VAL A 23 -5.72 -0.66 -3.61
CA VAL A 23 -4.59 -1.30 -2.92
C VAL A 23 -4.98 -2.69 -2.44
N LEU A 24 -6.13 -2.82 -1.77
CA LEU A 24 -6.65 -4.11 -1.31
C LEU A 24 -6.88 -5.09 -2.47
N THR A 25 -7.44 -4.61 -3.59
CA THR A 25 -7.66 -5.43 -4.78
C THR A 25 -6.32 -5.92 -5.36
N SER A 26 -5.31 -5.06 -5.40
CA SER A 26 -3.96 -5.42 -5.83
C SER A 26 -3.34 -6.49 -4.93
N ASP A 27 -3.43 -6.34 -3.61
CA ASP A 27 -2.87 -7.29 -2.65
C ASP A 27 -3.59 -8.64 -2.71
N LEU A 28 -4.92 -8.65 -2.83
CA LEU A 28 -5.70 -9.87 -2.96
C LEU A 28 -5.39 -10.63 -4.25
N ARG A 29 -5.14 -9.91 -5.36
CA ARG A 29 -4.71 -10.54 -6.63
C ARG A 29 -3.34 -11.20 -6.48
N MET A 30 -2.38 -10.49 -5.87
CA MET A 30 -1.06 -11.06 -5.59
C MET A 30 -1.15 -12.30 -4.69
N ILE A 31 -1.94 -12.25 -3.62
CA ILE A 31 -2.17 -13.42 -2.74
C ILE A 31 -2.85 -14.57 -3.50
N ARG A 32 -3.85 -14.26 -4.34
CA ARG A 32 -4.55 -15.26 -5.14
C ARG A 32 -3.62 -15.93 -6.15
N GLN A 33 -2.76 -15.19 -6.82
CA GLN A 33 -1.71 -15.76 -7.69
C GLN A 33 -0.81 -16.69 -6.88
N LEU A 34 -0.30 -16.24 -5.72
CA LEU A 34 0.50 -17.08 -4.81
C LEU A 34 -0.24 -18.36 -4.41
N TRP A 35 -1.56 -18.29 -4.18
CA TRP A 35 -2.37 -19.44 -3.79
C TRP A 35 -2.70 -20.38 -4.94
N THR A 36 -2.98 -19.87 -6.14
CA THR A 36 -3.52 -20.68 -7.25
C THR A 36 -2.42 -21.25 -8.15
N GLY A 37 -1.22 -20.68 -8.16
CA GLY A 37 -0.13 -21.17 -9.01
C GLY A 37 -0.19 -20.68 -10.45
N ASP A 38 -1.17 -19.85 -10.80
CA ASP A 38 -1.37 -19.34 -12.14
C ASP A 38 -0.59 -18.04 -12.32
N TYR A 39 0.62 -18.16 -12.89
CA TYR A 39 1.60 -17.07 -13.04
C TYR A 39 1.86 -16.73 -14.51
N GLY A 40 1.00 -17.17 -15.42
CA GLY A 40 1.31 -17.32 -16.84
C GLY A 40 1.09 -16.10 -17.73
N ASN A 41 0.35 -15.07 -17.29
CA ASN A 41 -0.11 -14.04 -18.22
C ASN A 41 0.63 -12.71 -18.06
N GLN A 42 1.31 -12.28 -19.13
CA GLN A 42 1.86 -10.92 -19.27
C GLN A 42 0.80 -9.82 -19.08
N HIS A 43 -0.48 -10.16 -19.27
CA HIS A 43 -1.64 -9.32 -18.94
C HIS A 43 -1.64 -8.84 -17.47
N ASP A 44 -1.11 -9.64 -16.53
CA ASP A 44 -1.11 -9.29 -15.11
C ASP A 44 -0.11 -8.16 -14.79
N ALA A 45 1.02 -8.10 -15.50
CA ALA A 45 2.03 -7.06 -15.27
C ALA A 45 1.55 -5.67 -15.75
N ASP A 46 0.84 -5.64 -16.88
CA ASP A 46 0.25 -4.41 -17.42
C ASP A 46 -0.93 -3.95 -16.56
N GLU A 47 -1.74 -4.87 -16.06
CA GLU A 47 -2.84 -4.55 -15.14
C GLU A 47 -2.32 -4.01 -13.80
N LEU A 48 -1.27 -4.61 -13.22
CA LEU A 48 -0.61 -4.12 -12.01
C LEU A 48 -0.02 -2.71 -12.20
N THR A 49 0.58 -2.45 -13.38
CA THR A 49 1.08 -1.12 -13.74
C THR A 49 -0.06 -0.09 -13.81
N GLY A 50 -1.21 -0.47 -14.38
CA GLY A 50 -2.41 0.36 -14.45
C GLY A 50 -2.99 0.68 -13.07
N LEU A 51 -3.06 -0.31 -12.18
CA LEU A 51 -3.48 -0.12 -10.79
C LEU A 51 -2.55 0.83 -10.05
N GLN A 52 -1.24 0.63 -10.15
CA GLN A 52 -0.26 1.48 -9.49
C GLN A 52 -0.31 2.94 -9.98
N SER A 53 -0.50 3.15 -11.29
CA SER A 53 -0.71 4.48 -11.86
C SER A 53 -1.97 5.15 -11.28
N THR A 54 -3.05 4.38 -11.13
CA THR A 54 -4.30 4.87 -10.54
C THR A 54 -4.14 5.20 -9.05
N ILE A 55 -3.45 4.36 -8.29
CA ILE A 55 -3.11 4.64 -6.87
C ILE A 55 -2.27 5.91 -6.75
N SER A 56 -1.31 6.12 -7.66
CA SER A 56 -0.48 7.34 -7.69
C SER A 56 -1.31 8.59 -7.94
N LYS A 57 -2.27 8.53 -8.87
CA LYS A 57 -3.22 9.63 -9.12
C LYS A 57 -4.10 9.90 -7.89
N ALA A 58 -4.60 8.84 -7.24
CA ALA A 58 -5.37 9.00 -6.01
C ALA A 58 -4.53 9.68 -4.91
N LEU A 59 -3.25 9.31 -4.76
CA LEU A 59 -2.34 9.94 -3.80
C LEU A 59 -2.14 11.44 -4.07
N ILE A 60 -2.04 11.86 -5.34
CA ILE A 60 -2.00 13.29 -5.72
C ILE A 60 -3.28 14.00 -5.28
N VAL A 61 -4.44 13.40 -5.51
CA VAL A 61 -5.72 13.96 -5.06
C VAL A 61 -5.77 14.09 -3.53
N LEU A 62 -5.29 13.08 -2.79
CA LEU A 62 -5.18 13.13 -1.33
C LEU A 62 -4.26 14.26 -0.86
N TRP A 63 -3.12 14.48 -1.53
CA TRP A 63 -2.21 15.58 -1.23
C TRP A 63 -2.89 16.94 -1.41
N ILE A 64 -3.50 17.18 -2.58
CA ILE A 64 -4.17 18.45 -2.90
C ILE A 64 -5.29 18.73 -1.90
N THR A 65 -6.17 17.75 -1.71
CA THR A 65 -7.33 17.89 -0.80
C THR A 65 -6.91 17.99 0.66
N GLY A 66 -5.89 17.23 1.08
CA GLY A 66 -5.32 17.30 2.43
C GLY A 66 -4.68 18.65 2.72
N ALA A 67 -3.90 19.19 1.77
CA ALA A 67 -3.31 20.52 1.88
C ALA A 67 -4.39 21.61 1.97
N ALA A 68 -5.45 21.50 1.17
CA ALA A 68 -6.59 22.42 1.22
C ALA A 68 -7.31 22.39 2.58
N ILE A 69 -7.50 21.20 3.18
CA ILE A 69 -8.08 21.06 4.53
C ILE A 69 -7.19 21.73 5.57
N ILE A 70 -5.88 21.48 5.53
CA ILE A 70 -4.92 22.09 6.46
C ILE A 70 -4.94 23.62 6.33
N TRP A 71 -4.95 24.14 5.10
CA TRP A 71 -4.98 25.59 4.85
C TRP A 71 -6.21 26.26 5.47
N ILE A 72 -7.40 25.68 5.24
CA ILE A 72 -8.66 26.20 5.80
C ILE A 72 -8.66 26.11 7.33
N ASP A 73 -8.19 25.00 7.89
CA ASP A 73 -8.18 24.79 9.35
C ASP A 73 -7.15 25.69 10.06
N VAL A 74 -5.97 25.93 9.46
CA VAL A 74 -4.95 26.85 10.00
C VAL A 74 -5.45 28.29 9.97
N ALA A 75 -6.08 28.70 8.86
CA ALA A 75 -6.67 30.05 8.75
C ALA A 75 -7.77 30.29 9.80
N ALA A 76 -8.47 29.24 10.23
CA ALA A 76 -9.55 29.33 11.22
C ALA A 76 -9.09 29.16 12.68
N LYS A 77 -8.06 28.34 12.96
CA LYS A 77 -7.69 27.89 14.31
C LYS A 77 -6.26 28.25 14.75
N SER A 78 -5.53 29.03 13.95
CA SER A 78 -4.12 29.41 14.17
C SER A 78 -3.11 28.25 13.99
N PHE A 79 -1.82 28.59 13.97
CA PHE A 79 -0.69 27.67 13.74
C PHE A 79 -0.58 26.54 14.76
N THR A 80 -1.26 26.65 15.91
CA THR A 80 -1.37 25.59 16.94
C THR A 80 -2.00 24.30 16.40
N TYR A 81 -2.66 24.34 15.24
CA TYR A 81 -3.17 23.16 14.55
C TYR A 81 -2.06 22.15 14.19
N PHE A 82 -0.85 22.60 13.86
CA PHE A 82 0.28 21.73 13.51
C PHE A 82 0.85 20.95 14.72
N ASN A 83 0.59 21.39 15.95
CA ASN A 83 1.00 20.67 17.16
C ASN A 83 0.12 19.44 17.44
N ASN A 84 -0.93 19.21 16.65
CA ASN A 84 -1.75 18.04 16.83
C ASN A 84 -1.00 16.78 16.32
N PRO A 85 -0.63 15.83 17.21
CA PRO A 85 0.15 14.66 16.84
C PRO A 85 -0.58 13.77 15.81
N LYS A 86 -1.91 13.86 15.74
CA LYS A 86 -2.72 13.16 14.75
C LYS A 86 -2.49 13.66 13.33
N ILE A 87 -2.30 14.97 13.16
CA ILE A 87 -2.10 15.59 11.84
C ILE A 87 -0.68 15.31 11.36
N GLN A 88 0.29 15.42 12.26
CA GLN A 88 1.67 15.03 12.00
C GLN A 88 1.76 13.55 11.56
N ALA A 89 1.05 12.65 12.26
CA ALA A 89 0.97 11.25 11.86
C ALA A 89 0.35 11.08 10.47
N LYS A 90 -0.76 11.76 10.15
CA LYS A 90 -1.37 11.70 8.80
C LYS A 90 -0.41 12.18 7.71
N ILE A 91 0.24 13.32 7.90
CA ILE A 91 1.21 13.85 6.92
C ILE A 91 2.37 12.87 6.77
N GLY A 92 2.89 12.33 7.89
CA GLY A 92 3.94 11.31 7.88
C GLY A 92 3.53 10.07 7.07
N MET A 93 2.31 9.57 7.24
CA MET A 93 1.79 8.43 6.47
C MET A 93 1.71 8.73 4.97
N VAL A 94 1.23 9.92 4.59
CA VAL A 94 1.11 10.32 3.19
C VAL A 94 2.49 10.52 2.55
N VAL A 95 3.45 11.12 3.27
CA VAL A 95 4.85 11.22 2.81
C VAL A 95 5.47 9.84 2.63
N LEU A 96 5.28 8.95 3.61
CA LEU A 96 5.79 7.58 3.54
C LEU A 96 5.18 6.81 2.36
N LEU A 97 3.87 6.94 2.12
CA LEU A 97 3.20 6.38 0.94
C LEU A 97 3.76 6.94 -0.37
N THR A 98 4.10 8.22 -0.40
CA THR A 98 4.71 8.87 -1.58
C THR A 98 6.09 8.30 -1.85
N LEU A 99 6.94 8.21 -0.83
CA LEU A 99 8.28 7.63 -0.95
C LEU A 99 8.21 6.16 -1.37
N ASN A 100 7.32 5.38 -0.76
CA ASN A 100 7.12 3.98 -1.12
C ASN A 100 6.60 3.83 -2.56
N GLY A 101 5.66 4.67 -3.00
CA GLY A 101 5.14 4.68 -4.37
C GLY A 101 6.23 4.98 -5.41
N VAL A 102 7.11 5.94 -5.12
CA VAL A 102 8.29 6.25 -5.96
C VAL A 102 9.25 5.07 -6.01
N ALA A 103 9.55 4.44 -4.88
CA ALA A 103 10.40 3.25 -4.82
C ALA A 103 9.81 2.08 -5.63
N LEU A 104 8.50 1.85 -5.52
CA LEU A 104 7.79 0.79 -6.25
C LEU A 104 7.80 1.07 -7.77
N HIS A 105 7.62 2.32 -8.19
CA HIS A 105 7.65 2.71 -9.61
C HIS A 105 9.06 2.62 -10.21
N SER A 106 10.10 2.98 -9.46
CA SER A 106 11.48 3.00 -9.96
C SER A 106 12.19 1.65 -9.90
N VAL A 107 11.85 0.79 -8.92
CA VAL A 107 12.56 -0.48 -8.70
C VAL A 107 11.72 -1.69 -9.09
N VAL A 108 10.47 -1.75 -8.62
CA VAL A 108 9.63 -2.96 -8.75
C VAL A 108 9.01 -3.08 -10.14
N MET A 109 8.49 -1.98 -10.69
CA MET A 109 7.87 -2.01 -12.03
C MET A 109 8.83 -2.37 -13.16
N PRO A 110 10.07 -1.84 -13.25
CA PRO A 110 11.01 -2.25 -14.28
C PRO A 110 11.43 -3.71 -14.14
N ALA A 111 11.57 -4.21 -12.91
CA ALA A 111 11.85 -5.61 -12.66
C ALA A 111 10.68 -6.51 -13.09
N LEU A 112 9.44 -6.12 -12.77
CA LEU A 112 8.25 -6.90 -13.15
C LEU A 112 8.03 -6.93 -14.67
N LYS A 113 8.24 -5.81 -15.37
CA LYS A 113 8.16 -5.76 -16.84
C LYS A 113 9.21 -6.63 -17.53
N ARG A 114 10.37 -6.84 -16.92
CA ARG A 114 11.44 -7.68 -17.48
C ARG A 114 11.16 -9.18 -17.36
N VAL A 115 10.51 -9.63 -16.29
CA VAL A 115 10.34 -11.07 -15.99
C VAL A 115 8.89 -11.54 -16.05
N GLY A 116 7.94 -10.62 -16.20
CA GLY A 116 6.49 -10.88 -16.35
C GLY A 116 5.78 -11.37 -15.08
N SER A 117 6.50 -11.88 -14.08
CA SER A 117 5.90 -12.49 -12.88
C SER A 117 6.76 -12.32 -11.62
N LEU A 118 6.10 -12.07 -10.49
CA LEU A 118 6.71 -11.91 -9.15
C LEU A 118 7.50 -13.13 -8.66
N LEU A 119 7.15 -14.35 -9.07
CA LEU A 119 7.89 -15.56 -8.68
C LEU A 119 9.16 -15.79 -9.49
N ARG A 120 9.20 -15.26 -10.71
CA ARG A 120 10.38 -15.34 -11.59
C ARG A 120 11.41 -14.24 -11.27
N LEU A 121 11.02 -13.23 -10.50
CA LEU A 121 11.96 -12.24 -9.96
C LEU A 121 13.04 -12.91 -9.10
N THR A 122 14.23 -12.30 -9.10
CA THR A 122 15.28 -12.67 -8.16
C THR A 122 14.78 -12.55 -6.72
N PHE A 123 15.31 -13.38 -5.82
CA PHE A 123 14.89 -13.40 -4.42
C PHE A 123 14.87 -12.00 -3.79
N SER A 124 15.90 -11.19 -4.06
CA SER A 124 16.01 -9.81 -3.56
C SER A 124 14.93 -8.89 -4.12
N ALA A 125 14.69 -8.91 -5.44
CA ALA A 125 13.67 -8.07 -6.05
C ALA A 125 12.25 -8.46 -5.60
N ARG A 126 12.01 -9.76 -5.39
CA ARG A 126 10.76 -10.28 -4.86
C ARG A 126 10.53 -9.87 -3.41
N MET A 127 11.55 -9.93 -2.54
CA MET A 127 11.39 -9.46 -1.15
C MET A 127 11.15 -7.96 -1.08
N LEU A 128 11.81 -7.17 -1.94
CA LEU A 128 11.56 -5.73 -2.03
C LEU A 128 10.12 -5.44 -2.47
N ALA A 129 9.60 -6.17 -3.46
CA ALA A 129 8.21 -6.02 -3.91
C ALA A 129 7.21 -6.35 -2.79
N ILE A 130 7.43 -7.46 -2.08
CA ILE A 130 6.58 -7.88 -0.95
C ILE A 130 6.64 -6.89 0.21
N PHE A 131 7.83 -6.42 0.55
CA PHE A 131 8.04 -5.43 1.61
C PHE A 131 7.38 -4.10 1.27
N SER A 132 7.58 -3.59 0.05
CA SER A 132 6.97 -2.36 -0.44
C SER A 132 5.45 -2.47 -0.53
N GLY A 133 4.92 -3.64 -0.92
CA GLY A 133 3.49 -3.96 -0.87
C GLY A 133 2.94 -3.92 0.56
N ALA A 134 3.59 -4.59 1.51
CA ALA A 134 3.16 -4.61 2.92
C ALA A 134 3.16 -3.21 3.54
N ILE A 135 4.20 -2.41 3.26
CA ILE A 135 4.25 -1.00 3.67
C ILE A 135 3.06 -0.25 3.09
N SER A 136 2.79 -0.40 1.80
CA SER A 136 1.68 0.30 1.13
C SER A 136 0.34 -0.03 1.79
N ALA A 137 0.01 -1.33 1.86
CA ALA A 137 -1.23 -1.83 2.43
C ALA A 137 -1.46 -1.31 3.85
N VAL A 138 -0.49 -1.56 4.74
CA VAL A 138 -0.58 -1.14 6.14
C VAL A 138 -0.70 0.37 6.25
N SER A 139 0.03 1.14 5.44
CA SER A 139 0.00 2.61 5.49
C SER A 139 -1.34 3.20 5.07
N TRP A 140 -1.97 2.63 4.04
CA TRP A 140 -3.30 3.05 3.58
C TRP A 140 -4.37 2.76 4.62
N PHE A 141 -4.40 1.56 5.18
CA PHE A 141 -5.35 1.20 6.25
C PHE A 141 -5.11 2.00 7.52
N TYR A 142 -3.84 2.23 7.88
CA TYR A 142 -3.48 3.01 9.05
C TYR A 142 -3.86 4.49 8.89
N ALA A 143 -3.66 5.08 7.70
CA ALA A 143 -4.13 6.43 7.39
C ALA A 143 -5.66 6.55 7.46
N ALA A 144 -6.40 5.55 6.96
CA ALA A 144 -7.86 5.49 7.07
C ALA A 144 -8.33 5.38 8.53
N LEU A 145 -7.66 4.55 9.34
CA LEU A 145 -7.91 4.44 10.78
C LEU A 145 -7.71 5.78 11.51
N LEU A 146 -6.59 6.46 11.24
CA LEU A 146 -6.35 7.82 11.74
C LEU A 146 -7.40 8.81 11.24
N GLY A 147 -7.96 8.60 10.05
CA GLY A 147 -9.10 9.34 9.51
C GLY A 147 -10.34 9.29 10.42
N VAL A 148 -10.77 8.08 10.77
CA VAL A 148 -12.01 7.82 11.53
C VAL A 148 -11.86 8.08 13.03
N GLY A 149 -10.65 7.91 13.58
CA GLY A 149 -10.37 7.98 15.01
C GLY A 149 -10.48 9.37 15.65
N ARG A 150 -11.68 9.96 15.74
CA ARG A 150 -11.93 11.23 16.46
C ARG A 150 -11.42 11.20 17.91
N PRO A 151 -11.58 10.12 18.70
CA PRO A 151 -11.09 10.05 20.09
C PRO A 151 -9.56 9.97 20.23
N LEU A 152 -8.82 9.73 19.13
CA LEU A 152 -7.36 9.69 19.15
C LEU A 152 -6.72 11.08 19.04
N ALA A 153 -7.49 12.10 18.66
CA ALA A 153 -7.00 13.47 18.72
C ALA A 153 -6.76 13.85 20.19
N TRP A 154 -5.51 14.14 20.54
CA TRP A 154 -5.06 14.62 21.86
C TRP A 154 -4.98 13.60 23.00
N LYS A 155 -5.36 12.33 22.79
CA LYS A 155 -5.28 11.28 23.84
C LYS A 155 -3.96 10.52 23.85
N TYR A 156 -3.27 10.46 22.71
CA TYR A 156 -2.03 9.70 22.54
C TYR A 156 -0.93 10.58 21.93
N SER A 157 0.31 10.34 22.35
CA SER A 157 1.48 10.98 21.75
C SER A 157 1.72 10.47 20.32
N LEU A 158 2.45 11.24 19.51
CA LEU A 158 2.83 10.83 18.14
C LEU A 158 3.56 9.49 18.13
N VAL A 159 4.43 9.26 19.12
CA VAL A 159 5.19 8.02 19.27
C VAL A 159 4.27 6.84 19.57
N GLN A 160 3.31 7.00 20.49
CA GLN A 160 2.36 5.93 20.81
C GLN A 160 1.45 5.58 19.64
N LEU A 161 1.04 6.59 18.86
CA LEU A 161 0.30 6.36 17.62
C LEU A 161 1.18 5.53 16.67
N LEU A 162 2.36 6.02 16.31
CA LEU A 162 3.23 5.37 15.33
C LEU A 162 3.88 4.06 15.83
N ALA A 163 3.89 3.76 17.12
CA ALA A 163 4.48 2.53 17.67
C ALA A 163 3.79 1.25 17.15
N ALA A 164 2.49 1.31 16.89
CA ALA A 164 1.75 0.17 16.32
C ALA A 164 2.10 -0.08 14.85
N TYR A 165 2.50 0.95 14.12
CA TYR A 165 2.77 0.89 12.68
C TYR A 165 3.88 -0.12 12.29
N PRO A 166 5.11 -0.08 12.85
CA PRO A 166 6.17 -1.00 12.47
C PRO A 166 5.82 -2.46 12.79
N PHE A 167 5.05 -2.71 13.86
CA PHE A 167 4.57 -4.05 14.18
C PHE A 167 3.60 -4.59 13.13
N LEU A 168 2.66 -3.75 12.67
CA LEU A 168 1.72 -4.11 11.61
C LEU A 168 2.44 -4.36 10.27
N VAL A 169 3.43 -3.53 9.93
CA VAL A 169 4.26 -3.71 8.73
C VAL A 169 5.03 -5.03 8.81
N ALA A 170 5.68 -5.30 9.95
CA ALA A 170 6.43 -6.54 10.16
C ALA A 170 5.52 -7.78 10.03
N ALA A 171 4.34 -7.74 10.66
CA ALA A 171 3.36 -8.82 10.57
C ALA A 171 2.90 -9.06 9.12
N GLY A 172 2.54 -7.99 8.39
CA GLY A 172 2.13 -8.08 6.98
C GLY A 172 3.25 -8.61 6.08
N PHE A 173 4.48 -8.17 6.29
CA PHE A 173 5.65 -8.64 5.55
C PHE A 173 5.92 -10.13 5.80
N ILE A 174 5.96 -10.56 7.07
CA ILE A 174 6.19 -11.96 7.45
C ILE A 174 5.11 -12.86 6.83
N MET A 175 3.84 -12.44 6.91
CA MET A 175 2.73 -13.19 6.31
C MET A 175 2.93 -13.39 4.81
N MET A 176 3.22 -12.32 4.06
CA MET A 176 3.43 -12.40 2.61
C MET A 176 4.69 -13.17 2.23
N ALA A 177 5.78 -13.04 3.00
CA ALA A 177 7.00 -13.81 2.81
C ALA A 177 6.74 -15.31 3.02
N ALA A 178 5.98 -15.68 4.06
CA ALA A 178 5.59 -17.06 4.32
C ALA A 178 4.72 -17.64 3.19
N LEU A 179 3.73 -16.89 2.71
CA LEU A 179 2.89 -17.29 1.57
C LEU A 179 3.73 -17.53 0.30
N THR A 180 4.68 -16.64 0.04
CA THR A 180 5.57 -16.75 -1.14
C THR A 180 6.52 -17.94 -1.02
N ALA A 181 7.04 -18.22 0.18
CA ALA A 181 7.88 -19.39 0.43
C ALA A 181 7.10 -20.70 0.18
N ARG A 182 5.87 -20.79 0.68
CA ARG A 182 4.99 -21.95 0.43
C ARG A 182 4.66 -22.13 -1.05
N ALA A 183 4.35 -21.05 -1.74
CA ALA A 183 4.07 -21.09 -3.18
C ALA A 183 5.27 -21.63 -3.98
N LYS A 184 6.50 -21.21 -3.65
CA LYS A 184 7.72 -21.68 -4.32
C LYS A 184 7.99 -23.17 -4.10
N ILE A 185 7.77 -23.68 -2.89
CA ILE A 185 7.96 -25.10 -2.57
C ILE A 185 6.98 -25.96 -3.39
N ARG A 186 5.72 -25.52 -3.50
CA ARG A 186 4.70 -26.23 -4.28
C ARG A 186 5.02 -26.25 -5.78
N ASP A 187 5.47 -25.12 -6.34
CA ASP A 187 5.83 -25.02 -7.76
C ASP A 187 7.01 -25.95 -8.12
N GLY A 188 8.01 -26.04 -7.23
CA GLY A 188 9.14 -26.97 -7.39
C GLY A 188 8.74 -28.45 -7.32
N GLY A 189 7.78 -28.81 -6.47
CA GLY A 189 7.24 -30.18 -6.37
C GLY A 189 6.48 -30.60 -7.63
N VAL A 190 5.61 -29.73 -8.15
CA VAL A 190 4.85 -29.99 -9.39
C VAL A 190 5.78 -30.13 -10.62
N GLY A 191 6.84 -29.33 -10.69
CA GLY A 191 7.84 -29.43 -11.77
C GLY A 191 8.59 -30.76 -11.77
N PHE A 192 8.94 -31.28 -10.59
CA PHE A 192 9.61 -32.58 -10.44
C PHE A 192 8.71 -33.75 -10.88
N GLU A 193 7.44 -33.74 -10.45
CA GLU A 193 6.44 -34.76 -10.84
C GLU A 193 6.22 -34.80 -12.36
N ARG A 194 6.13 -33.63 -13.01
CA ARG A 194 6.00 -33.52 -14.47
C ARG A 194 7.23 -34.05 -15.21
N SER A 195 8.43 -33.82 -14.66
CA SER A 195 9.66 -34.33 -15.27
C SER A 195 9.73 -35.86 -15.21
N LEU A 196 9.35 -36.48 -14.10
CA LEU A 196 9.29 -37.95 -13.97
C LEU A 196 8.26 -38.58 -14.93
N GLN A 197 7.11 -37.94 -15.13
CA GLN A 197 6.11 -38.40 -16.10
C GLN A 197 6.56 -38.29 -17.56
N SER A 198 7.55 -37.45 -17.88
CA SER A 198 8.07 -37.33 -19.26
C SER A 198 9.10 -38.40 -19.63
N PHE A 199 9.62 -39.14 -18.64
CA PHE A 199 10.59 -40.22 -18.84
C PHE A 199 9.97 -41.63 -18.81
N ASN A 200 8.65 -41.74 -18.56
CA ASN A 200 7.85 -42.97 -18.68
C ASN A 200 6.95 -42.90 -19.91
#